data_AF-A0A257J024-F1
#
_entry.id   AF-A0A257J024-F1
#
_cell.length_a   1.000
_cell.length_b   1.000
_cell.length_c   1.000
_cell.angle_alpha   90.00
_cell.angle_beta   90.00
_cell.angle_gamma   90.00
#
_symmetry.space_group_name_H-M   'P 1'
#
loop_
_entity.id
_entity.type
_entity.pdbx_description
1 polymer ?
#
loop_
_entity_poly.entity_id
_entity_poly.type
_entity_poly.pdbx_seq_one_letter_code
_entity_poly.pdbx_strand_id
1 'polypeptide(L)'
;MLLAPWQWRRNDGGLWALRLYGVLLALVLGGPAVAALVRLPPVAAWATVGACALLALSLVWAVQFSALLRLDHPHAAHAVPGHPRLVRTTALGLWLAMVALSGIVSSLAGALLLGDGLRVGLAAAVGAGLLWTVLALAIRWWWVWILVCAGPSFLGVAVWRNLVFTSWGWLQQQWQTQPMVLTLGLLALQALCIQSLFGQGDSRHSRVYAARERFRRITAASAAGERPGLLAYGRWGEWLGWPWQRLADVWLAHVCRHATRAQRSVMARAELVLHGPQHWVRQLSTGLLVQVVVALCLWLTTRLSGLGVEKLLEGGRVGICIGLATMAFSAVTSLPGALWQSRREQALLMLLPGMPQGAVLNRAVAWRLMRQCLWGWALMLPALAAMVWAGHGVTTVAFVAMALPASALLWRDLSRLRAAQPSTAMLFTVLCVLAGTLSMAMLTAWPDASLPWALGMLLLTAGLLLWRWRGLGRWPQAMPAGRLA
;
A
#
# COMPACT_ATOMS: atom_id res chain seq x y z
N MET A 1 -30.49 -5.63 -2.67
CA MET A 1 -30.05 -4.33 -3.22
C MET A 1 -28.57 -4.42 -3.54
N LEU A 2 -28.23 -4.46 -4.83
CA LEU A 2 -26.86 -4.46 -5.34
C LEU A 2 -26.31 -3.03 -5.24
N LEU A 3 -25.67 -2.70 -4.12
CA LEU A 3 -25.04 -1.39 -4.02
C LEU A 3 -23.77 -1.40 -4.86
N ALA A 4 -23.81 -0.72 -6.00
CA ALA A 4 -22.71 -0.67 -6.93
C ALA A 4 -21.53 0.17 -6.39
N PRO A 5 -20.29 -0.02 -6.89
CA PRO A 5 -19.11 0.69 -6.37
C PRO A 5 -19.23 2.22 -6.38
N TRP A 6 -20.04 2.82 -7.26
CA TRP A 6 -20.29 4.27 -7.23
C TRP A 6 -21.13 4.74 -6.02
N GLN A 7 -21.80 3.84 -5.30
CA GLN A 7 -22.49 4.16 -4.04
C GLN A 7 -21.55 4.17 -2.83
N TRP A 8 -20.27 3.79 -2.98
CA TRP A 8 -19.22 4.15 -2.01
C TRP A 8 -19.07 5.67 -1.84
N ARG A 9 -19.63 6.47 -2.76
CA ARG A 9 -19.86 7.93 -2.59
C ARG A 9 -20.49 8.31 -1.25
N ARG A 10 -21.30 7.44 -0.63
CA ARG A 10 -21.94 7.72 0.67
C ARG A 10 -21.01 7.56 1.88
N ASN A 11 -19.95 6.75 1.78
CA ASN A 11 -19.12 6.42 2.94
C ASN A 11 -17.80 7.21 3.03
N ASP A 12 -17.21 7.64 1.91
CA ASP A 12 -15.83 8.18 1.91
C ASP A 12 -15.72 9.71 1.76
N GLY A 13 -16.85 10.43 1.76
CA GLY A 13 -16.89 11.89 1.83
C GLY A 13 -16.80 12.60 0.48
N GLY A 14 -17.95 13.11 0.01
CA GLY A 14 -18.08 14.17 -0.99
C GLY A 14 -17.55 13.89 -2.41
N LEU A 15 -17.98 14.71 -3.39
CA LEU A 15 -17.50 14.64 -4.77
C LEU A 15 -16.01 14.98 -4.92
N TRP A 16 -15.41 15.62 -3.91
CA TRP A 16 -14.01 16.04 -3.94
C TRP A 16 -13.04 14.85 -3.91
N ALA A 17 -13.35 13.77 -3.19
CA ALA A 17 -12.48 12.59 -3.10
C ALA A 17 -12.35 11.91 -4.48
N LEU A 18 -13.44 11.85 -5.24
CA LEU A 18 -13.42 11.36 -6.63
C LEU A 18 -12.57 12.23 -7.54
N ARG A 19 -12.68 13.56 -7.42
CA ARG A 19 -11.83 14.49 -8.18
C ARG A 19 -10.36 14.28 -7.82
N LEU A 20 -10.07 14.11 -6.53
CA LEU A 20 -8.71 13.84 -6.08
C LEU A 20 -8.19 12.52 -6.64
N TYR A 21 -8.94 11.41 -6.54
CA TYR A 21 -8.53 10.14 -7.12
C TYR A 21 -8.35 10.23 -8.65
N GLY A 22 -9.20 10.99 -9.34
CA GLY A 22 -9.06 11.26 -10.77
C GLY A 22 -7.76 12.03 -11.08
N VAL A 23 -7.45 13.09 -10.33
CA VAL A 23 -6.20 13.85 -10.47
C VAL A 23 -4.99 12.97 -10.17
N LEU A 24 -5.04 12.16 -9.12
CA LEU A 24 -3.94 11.26 -8.76
C LEU A 24 -3.74 10.20 -9.84
N LEU A 25 -4.81 9.61 -10.37
CA LEU A 25 -4.73 8.66 -11.47
C LEU A 25 -4.16 9.30 -12.74
N ALA A 26 -4.61 10.52 -13.07
CA ALA A 26 -4.11 11.29 -14.20
C ALA A 26 -2.62 11.64 -14.04
N LEU A 27 -2.18 11.96 -12.84
CA LEU A 27 -0.77 12.29 -12.58
C LEU A 27 0.11 11.03 -12.60
N VAL A 28 -0.31 9.94 -11.95
CA VAL A 28 0.45 8.70 -11.84
C VAL A 28 0.50 7.93 -13.17
N LEU A 29 -0.57 7.95 -13.98
CA LEU A 29 -0.62 7.22 -15.25
C LEU A 29 -0.45 8.14 -16.47
N GLY A 30 -1.08 9.31 -16.45
CA GLY A 30 -0.98 10.28 -17.55
C GLY A 30 0.35 11.02 -17.58
N GLY A 31 0.92 11.37 -16.41
CA GLY A 31 2.22 12.03 -16.31
C GLY A 31 3.34 11.25 -17.01
N PRO A 32 3.57 9.97 -16.66
CA PRO A 32 4.53 9.12 -17.36
C PRO A 32 4.23 8.93 -18.84
N ALA A 33 2.96 8.78 -19.22
CA ALA A 33 2.56 8.65 -20.62
C ALA A 33 2.92 9.89 -21.45
N VAL A 34 2.63 11.10 -20.94
CA VAL A 34 2.99 12.37 -21.59
C VAL A 34 4.51 12.55 -21.61
N ALA A 35 5.19 12.28 -20.49
CA ALA A 35 6.65 12.37 -20.43
C ALA A 35 7.32 11.42 -21.44
N ALA A 36 6.77 10.22 -21.62
CA ALA A 36 7.25 9.24 -22.59
C ALA A 36 7.07 9.76 -24.03
N LEU A 37 5.90 10.33 -24.37
CA LEU A 37 5.64 10.94 -25.68
C LEU A 37 6.59 12.10 -26.01
N VAL A 38 7.04 12.85 -25.00
CA VAL A 38 7.95 13.98 -25.20
C VAL A 38 9.42 13.54 -25.28
N ARG A 39 9.82 12.52 -24.51
CA ARG A 39 11.24 12.20 -24.29
C ARG A 39 11.74 10.90 -24.93
N LEU A 40 10.84 9.98 -25.27
CA LEU A 40 11.23 8.67 -25.80
C LEU A 40 11.01 8.59 -27.31
N PRO A 41 11.76 7.71 -28.01
CA PRO A 41 11.46 7.38 -29.40
C PRO A 41 10.00 6.92 -29.57
N PRO A 42 9.36 7.17 -30.74
CA PRO A 42 7.93 6.94 -30.93
C PRO A 42 7.43 5.56 -30.49
N VAL A 43 8.18 4.50 -30.82
CA VAL A 43 7.83 3.12 -30.45
C VAL A 43 7.81 2.91 -28.94
N ALA A 44 8.86 3.36 -28.24
CA ALA A 44 8.96 3.26 -26.78
C ALA A 44 7.94 4.15 -26.07
N ALA A 45 7.66 5.34 -26.63
CA ALA A 45 6.65 6.24 -26.14
C ALA A 45 5.25 5.61 -26.19
N TRP A 46 4.83 5.11 -27.35
CA TRP A 46 3.54 4.44 -27.52
C TRP A 46 3.42 3.15 -26.71
N ALA A 47 4.50 2.38 -26.57
CA ALA A 47 4.54 1.22 -25.68
C ALA A 47 4.29 1.63 -24.22
N THR A 48 4.88 2.74 -23.77
CA THR A 48 4.68 3.27 -22.42
C THR A 48 3.25 3.77 -22.21
N VAL A 49 2.67 4.48 -23.18
CA VAL A 49 1.26 4.90 -23.17
C VAL A 49 0.34 3.69 -23.07
N GLY A 50 0.59 2.66 -23.90
CA GLY A 50 -0.16 1.40 -23.88
C GLY A 50 -0.07 0.68 -22.53
N ALA A 51 1.13 0.62 -21.94
CA ALA A 51 1.34 0.05 -20.60
C ALA A 51 0.58 0.83 -19.51
N CYS A 52 0.60 2.17 -19.57
CA CYS A 52 -0.15 3.01 -18.63
C CYS A 52 -1.67 2.81 -18.78
N ALA A 53 -2.17 2.69 -20.01
CA ALA A 53 -3.58 2.41 -20.28
C ALA A 53 -3.99 1.01 -19.79
N LEU A 54 -3.15 -0.01 -20.03
CA LEU A 54 -3.38 -1.37 -19.53
C LEU A 54 -3.39 -1.42 -18.00
N LEU A 55 -2.49 -0.66 -17.35
CA LEU A 55 -2.49 -0.52 -15.89
C LEU A 55 -3.77 0.16 -15.39
N ALA A 56 -4.23 1.23 -16.05
CA ALA A 56 -5.50 1.89 -15.73
C ALA A 56 -6.68 0.92 -15.81
N LEU A 57 -6.78 0.16 -16.90
CA LEU A 57 -7.80 -0.86 -17.09
C LEU A 57 -7.71 -1.95 -16.02
N SER A 58 -6.50 -2.40 -15.68
CA SER A 58 -6.27 -3.40 -14.63
C SER A 58 -6.72 -2.92 -13.24
N LEU A 59 -6.54 -1.63 -12.93
CA LEU A 59 -7.07 -1.02 -11.70
C LEU A 59 -8.60 -0.98 -11.71
N VAL A 60 -9.22 -0.63 -12.83
CA VAL A 60 -10.68 -0.66 -12.99
C VAL A 60 -11.20 -2.09 -12.79
N TRP A 61 -10.60 -3.08 -13.45
CA TRP A 61 -10.92 -4.49 -13.28
C TRP A 61 -10.82 -4.91 -11.81
N ALA A 62 -9.70 -4.57 -11.14
CA ALA A 62 -9.48 -4.93 -9.75
C ALA A 62 -10.56 -4.37 -8.81
N VAL A 63 -10.97 -3.11 -9.02
CA VAL A 63 -12.03 -2.47 -8.23
C VAL A 63 -13.39 -3.14 -8.48
N GLN A 64 -13.75 -3.36 -9.73
CA GLN A 64 -15.04 -3.97 -10.10
C GLN A 64 -15.12 -5.43 -9.64
N PHE A 65 -14.08 -6.22 -9.88
CA PHE A 65 -14.01 -7.61 -9.43
C PHE A 65 -14.03 -7.72 -7.91
N SER A 66 -13.33 -6.83 -7.20
CA SER A 66 -13.41 -6.75 -5.74
C SER A 66 -14.82 -6.46 -5.24
N ALA A 67 -15.58 -5.63 -5.96
CA ALA A 67 -16.98 -5.34 -5.65
C ALA A 67 -17.89 -6.55 -5.91
N LEU A 68 -17.74 -7.24 -7.05
CA LEU A 68 -18.47 -8.47 -7.36
C LEU A 68 -18.23 -9.55 -6.31
N LEU A 69 -16.97 -9.73 -5.90
CA LEU A 69 -16.65 -10.64 -4.82
C LEU A 69 -17.29 -10.23 -3.49
N ARG A 70 -17.60 -8.95 -3.23
CA ARG A 70 -18.33 -8.55 -2.00
C ARG A 70 -19.81 -8.96 -2.07
N LEU A 71 -20.37 -8.99 -3.28
CA LEU A 71 -21.73 -9.44 -3.54
C LEU A 71 -21.85 -10.98 -3.48
N ASP A 72 -20.75 -11.70 -3.66
CA ASP A 72 -20.63 -13.15 -3.44
C ASP A 72 -20.68 -13.49 -1.93
N HIS A 73 -21.86 -13.33 -1.32
CA HIS A 73 -22.12 -13.62 0.09
C HIS A 73 -22.74 -15.02 0.25
N PRO A 74 -22.27 -15.88 1.19
CA PRO A 74 -22.78 -17.24 1.35
C PRO A 74 -24.29 -17.30 1.63
N HIS A 75 -24.82 -16.45 2.51
CA HIS A 75 -26.27 -16.37 2.74
C HIS A 75 -27.07 -15.94 1.50
N ALA A 76 -26.57 -14.99 0.69
CA ALA A 76 -27.27 -14.56 -0.52
C ALA A 76 -27.25 -15.66 -1.60
N ALA A 77 -26.15 -16.41 -1.70
CA ALA A 77 -26.05 -17.54 -2.62
C ALA A 77 -27.08 -18.65 -2.32
N HIS A 78 -27.44 -18.84 -1.04
CA HIS A 78 -28.48 -19.79 -0.62
C HIS A 78 -29.89 -19.22 -0.68
N ALA A 79 -30.09 -17.99 -0.19
CA ALA A 79 -31.42 -17.43 0.02
C ALA A 79 -32.03 -16.79 -1.23
N VAL A 80 -31.22 -16.38 -2.22
CA VAL A 80 -31.68 -15.65 -3.39
C VAL A 80 -31.50 -16.51 -4.66
N PRO A 81 -32.59 -17.04 -5.24
CA PRO A 81 -32.52 -17.84 -6.46
C PRO A 81 -31.83 -17.10 -7.60
N GLY A 82 -30.88 -17.76 -8.27
CA GLY A 82 -30.16 -17.20 -9.42
C GLY A 82 -29.07 -16.17 -9.09
N HIS A 83 -28.95 -15.71 -7.84
CA HIS A 83 -27.89 -14.76 -7.42
C HIS A 83 -26.46 -15.20 -7.83
N PRO A 84 -26.01 -16.44 -7.56
CA PRO A 84 -24.65 -16.85 -7.96
C PRO A 84 -24.46 -16.88 -9.48
N ARG A 85 -25.51 -17.19 -10.25
CA ARG A 85 -25.47 -17.15 -11.73
C ARG A 85 -25.28 -15.71 -12.21
N LEU A 86 -26.07 -14.76 -11.69
CA LEU A 86 -25.98 -13.34 -12.05
C LEU A 86 -24.61 -12.72 -11.73
N VAL A 87 -24.04 -13.04 -10.58
CA VAL A 87 -22.70 -12.54 -10.22
C VAL A 87 -21.63 -13.10 -11.17
N ARG A 88 -21.69 -14.40 -11.50
CA ARG A 88 -20.76 -15.04 -12.44
C ARG A 88 -20.89 -14.50 -13.86
N THR A 89 -22.11 -14.33 -14.37
CA THR A 89 -22.35 -13.78 -15.72
C THR A 89 -21.91 -12.33 -15.80
N THR A 90 -22.11 -11.54 -14.74
CA THR A 90 -21.63 -10.15 -14.68
C THR A 90 -20.11 -10.09 -14.68
N ALA A 91 -19.44 -10.93 -13.89
CA ALA A 91 -17.98 -11.03 -13.87
C ALA A 91 -17.40 -11.43 -15.23
N LEU A 92 -18.00 -12.44 -15.86
CA LEU A 92 -17.61 -12.91 -17.18
C LEU A 92 -17.84 -11.85 -18.26
N GLY A 93 -19.00 -11.19 -18.24
CA GLY A 93 -19.33 -10.13 -19.21
C GLY A 93 -18.38 -8.95 -19.11
N LEU A 94 -18.03 -8.52 -17.89
CA LEU A 94 -17.04 -7.45 -17.68
C LEU A 94 -15.65 -7.88 -18.17
N TRP A 95 -15.22 -9.10 -17.84
CA TRP A 95 -13.94 -9.63 -18.28
C TRP A 95 -13.87 -9.72 -19.82
N LEU A 96 -14.89 -10.28 -20.46
CA LEU A 96 -14.99 -10.38 -21.92
C LEU A 96 -14.98 -9.00 -22.58
N ALA A 97 -15.72 -8.03 -22.04
CA ALA A 97 -15.76 -6.67 -22.58
C ALA A 97 -14.37 -6.00 -22.54
N MET A 98 -13.63 -6.19 -21.44
CA MET A 98 -12.28 -5.67 -21.33
C MET A 98 -11.31 -6.39 -22.28
N VAL A 99 -11.43 -7.72 -22.42
CA VAL A 99 -10.57 -8.53 -23.32
C VAL A 99 -10.82 -8.15 -24.77
N ALA A 100 -12.08 -8.01 -25.15
CA ALA A 100 -12.47 -7.54 -26.48
C ALA A 100 -11.96 -6.13 -26.73
N LEU A 101 -12.10 -5.19 -25.78
CA LEU A 101 -11.59 -3.83 -25.91
C LEU A 101 -10.08 -3.82 -26.16
N SER A 102 -9.30 -4.54 -25.35
CA SER A 102 -7.85 -4.64 -25.54
C SER A 102 -7.49 -5.28 -26.88
N GLY A 103 -8.17 -6.36 -27.26
CA GLY A 103 -7.96 -7.03 -28.55
C GLY A 103 -8.27 -6.13 -29.74
N ILE A 104 -9.40 -5.41 -29.73
CA ILE A 104 -9.82 -4.51 -30.81
C ILE A 104 -8.85 -3.33 -30.94
N VAL A 105 -8.51 -2.67 -29.82
CA VAL A 105 -7.58 -1.53 -29.82
C VAL A 105 -6.19 -1.95 -30.32
N SER A 106 -5.67 -3.08 -29.84
CA SER A 106 -4.40 -3.62 -30.30
C SER A 106 -4.47 -4.11 -31.75
N SER A 107 -5.62 -4.61 -32.22
CA SER A 107 -5.81 -5.00 -33.61
C SER A 107 -5.74 -3.81 -34.55
N LEU A 108 -6.42 -2.72 -34.21
CA LEU A 108 -6.39 -1.48 -34.97
C LEU A 108 -4.96 -0.89 -34.99
N ALA A 109 -4.28 -0.85 -33.84
CA ALA A 109 -2.90 -0.40 -33.76
C ALA A 109 -1.95 -1.28 -34.58
N GLY A 110 -2.11 -2.60 -34.50
CA GLY A 110 -1.32 -3.56 -35.28
C GLY A 110 -1.56 -3.44 -36.79
N ALA A 111 -2.80 -3.20 -37.22
CA ALA A 111 -3.12 -2.99 -38.63
C ALA A 111 -2.46 -1.73 -39.17
N LEU A 112 -2.50 -0.62 -38.41
CA LEU A 112 -1.92 0.66 -38.82
C LEU A 112 -0.39 0.67 -38.80
N LEU A 113 0.24 -0.05 -37.85
CA LEU A 113 1.68 0.04 -37.61
C LEU A 113 2.49 -1.12 -38.21
N LEU A 114 1.92 -2.33 -38.26
CA LEU A 114 2.64 -3.57 -38.57
C LEU A 114 2.04 -4.36 -39.74
N GLY A 115 0.85 -3.97 -40.24
CA GLY A 115 0.16 -4.67 -41.32
C GLY A 115 -0.48 -6.02 -40.93
N ASP A 116 -0.36 -6.45 -39.67
CA ASP A 116 -0.92 -7.73 -39.17
C ASP A 116 -1.83 -7.50 -37.95
N GLY A 117 -2.89 -6.72 -38.15
CA GLY A 117 -3.79 -6.33 -37.07
C GLY A 117 -4.50 -7.50 -36.39
N LEU A 118 -4.92 -8.52 -37.14
CA LEU A 118 -5.66 -9.64 -36.56
C LEU A 118 -4.79 -10.41 -35.55
N ARG A 119 -3.55 -10.76 -35.92
CA ARG A 119 -2.66 -11.51 -35.02
C ARG A 119 -2.29 -10.70 -33.79
N VAL A 120 -1.97 -9.42 -33.94
CA VAL A 120 -1.66 -8.52 -32.81
C VAL A 120 -2.87 -8.41 -31.87
N GLY A 121 -4.08 -8.26 -32.42
CA GLY A 121 -5.31 -8.22 -31.64
C GLY A 121 -5.59 -9.50 -30.86
N LEU A 122 -5.44 -10.67 -31.49
CA LEU A 122 -5.63 -11.97 -30.85
C LEU A 122 -4.59 -12.21 -29.72
N ALA A 123 -3.33 -11.85 -29.95
CA ALA A 123 -2.27 -11.97 -28.94
C ALA A 123 -2.55 -11.05 -27.75
N ALA A 124 -2.93 -9.80 -28.00
CA ALA A 124 -3.28 -8.84 -26.96
C ALA A 124 -4.52 -9.29 -26.15
N ALA A 125 -5.54 -9.86 -26.79
CA ALA A 125 -6.72 -10.38 -26.13
C ALA A 125 -6.37 -11.51 -25.14
N VAL A 126 -5.58 -12.50 -25.56
CA VAL A 126 -5.14 -13.60 -24.68
C VAL A 126 -4.26 -13.09 -23.55
N GLY A 127 -3.32 -12.19 -23.85
CA GLY A 127 -2.42 -11.60 -22.84
C GLY A 127 -3.17 -10.78 -21.79
N ALA A 128 -4.10 -9.91 -22.20
CA ALA A 128 -4.94 -9.14 -21.30
C ALA A 128 -5.90 -10.04 -20.51
N GLY A 129 -6.49 -11.05 -21.15
CA GLY A 129 -7.34 -12.05 -20.50
C GLY A 129 -6.60 -12.81 -19.40
N LEU A 130 -5.37 -13.25 -19.68
CA LEU A 130 -4.50 -13.91 -18.70
C LEU A 130 -4.17 -12.97 -17.54
N LEU A 131 -3.74 -11.74 -17.84
CA LEU A 131 -3.40 -10.72 -16.83
C LEU A 131 -4.57 -10.50 -15.86
N TRP A 132 -5.78 -10.29 -16.36
CA TRP A 132 -6.94 -10.04 -15.51
C TRP A 132 -7.45 -11.28 -14.79
N THR A 133 -7.27 -12.47 -15.37
CA THR A 133 -7.54 -13.74 -14.69
C THR A 133 -6.59 -13.94 -13.51
N VAL A 134 -5.29 -13.72 -13.71
CA VAL A 134 -4.29 -13.75 -12.63
C VAL A 134 -4.59 -12.69 -11.58
N LEU A 135 -4.97 -11.48 -11.98
CA LEU A 135 -5.35 -10.42 -11.05
C LEU A 135 -6.60 -10.79 -10.24
N ALA A 136 -7.61 -11.39 -10.87
CA ALA A 136 -8.81 -11.88 -10.20
C ALA A 136 -8.50 -12.99 -9.19
N LEU A 137 -7.64 -13.95 -9.57
CA LEU A 137 -7.10 -14.98 -8.69
C LEU A 137 -6.37 -14.36 -7.49
N ALA A 138 -5.52 -13.37 -7.72
CA ALA A 138 -4.74 -12.69 -6.69
C ALA A 138 -5.61 -11.86 -5.72
N ILE A 139 -6.70 -11.25 -6.21
CA ILE A 139 -7.70 -10.58 -5.38
C ILE A 139 -8.49 -11.60 -4.54
N ARG A 140 -8.84 -12.75 -5.13
CA ARG A 140 -9.58 -13.82 -4.45
C ARG A 140 -8.73 -14.54 -3.41
N TRP A 141 -7.46 -14.78 -3.72
CA TRP A 141 -6.51 -15.54 -2.93
C TRP A 141 -5.20 -14.75 -2.78
N TRP A 142 -5.04 -14.10 -1.62
CA TRP A 142 -3.91 -13.22 -1.35
C TRP A 142 -2.53 -13.89 -1.51
N TRP A 143 -2.42 -15.20 -1.29
CA TRP A 143 -1.16 -15.94 -1.45
C TRP A 143 -0.71 -16.05 -2.92
N VAL A 144 -1.63 -15.89 -3.89
CA VAL A 144 -1.26 -15.83 -5.30
C VAL A 144 -0.40 -14.59 -5.57
N TRP A 145 -0.57 -13.48 -4.83
CA TRP A 145 0.36 -12.35 -4.89
C TRP A 145 1.77 -12.75 -4.47
N ILE A 146 1.92 -13.61 -3.45
CA ILE A 146 3.25 -14.12 -3.06
C ILE A 146 3.85 -14.93 -4.20
N LEU A 147 3.07 -15.80 -4.85
CA LEU A 147 3.58 -16.58 -5.98
C LEU A 147 3.93 -15.70 -7.19
N VAL A 148 3.12 -14.70 -7.50
CA VAL A 148 3.40 -13.78 -8.63
C VAL A 148 4.63 -12.92 -8.33
N CYS A 149 4.76 -12.39 -7.12
CA CYS A 149 5.86 -11.50 -6.75
C CYS A 149 7.16 -12.24 -6.43
N ALA A 150 7.08 -13.40 -5.78
CA ALA A 150 8.24 -14.11 -5.25
C ALA A 150 8.48 -15.47 -5.91
N GLY A 151 7.54 -16.02 -6.67
CA GLY A 151 7.70 -17.27 -7.42
C GLY A 151 8.96 -17.30 -8.30
N PRO A 152 9.27 -16.22 -9.06
CA PRO A 152 10.52 -16.15 -9.81
C PRO A 152 11.78 -16.26 -8.93
N SER A 153 11.70 -15.81 -7.68
CA SER A 153 12.79 -15.91 -6.70
C SER A 153 12.87 -17.31 -6.07
N PHE A 154 11.74 -17.91 -5.67
CA PHE A 154 11.68 -19.16 -4.89
C PHE A 154 12.02 -20.42 -5.66
N LEU A 155 11.64 -20.53 -6.93
CA LEU A 155 11.94 -21.72 -7.73
C LEU A 155 13.36 -21.70 -8.30
N GLY A 156 14.13 -20.64 -8.03
CA GLY A 156 15.37 -20.33 -8.74
C GLY A 156 15.05 -19.68 -10.08
N VAL A 157 15.60 -18.49 -10.32
CA VAL A 157 15.32 -17.72 -11.54
C VAL A 157 15.58 -18.57 -12.77
N ALA A 158 16.60 -19.42 -12.77
CA ALA A 158 16.91 -20.32 -13.88
C ALA A 158 15.84 -21.39 -14.13
N VAL A 159 15.35 -22.07 -13.08
CA VAL A 159 14.33 -23.13 -13.24
C VAL A 159 12.97 -22.52 -13.58
N TRP A 160 12.59 -21.43 -12.92
CA TRP A 160 11.38 -20.68 -13.25
C TRP A 160 11.44 -20.17 -14.69
N ARG A 161 12.57 -19.57 -15.08
CA ARG A 161 12.80 -19.12 -16.45
C ARG A 161 12.69 -20.29 -17.42
N ASN A 162 13.36 -21.41 -17.17
CA ASN A 162 13.28 -22.55 -18.08
C ASN A 162 11.84 -23.09 -18.18
N LEU A 163 11.15 -23.33 -17.06
CA LEU A 163 9.76 -23.80 -17.07
C LEU A 163 8.84 -22.84 -17.81
N VAL A 164 8.91 -21.54 -17.50
CA VAL A 164 8.03 -20.53 -18.09
C VAL A 164 8.39 -20.30 -19.55
N PHE A 165 9.66 -20.08 -19.90
CA PHE A 165 10.06 -19.80 -21.29
C PHE A 165 9.98 -21.02 -22.19
N THR A 166 10.22 -22.24 -21.70
CA THR A 166 10.00 -23.46 -22.49
C THR A 166 8.51 -23.69 -22.73
N SER A 167 7.67 -23.57 -21.68
CA SER A 167 6.22 -23.69 -21.83
C SER A 167 5.66 -22.58 -22.74
N TRP A 168 6.15 -21.35 -22.58
CA TRP A 168 5.78 -20.21 -23.40
C TRP A 168 6.23 -20.37 -24.85
N GLY A 169 7.46 -20.82 -25.09
CA GLY A 169 8.00 -21.07 -26.43
C GLY A 169 7.20 -22.15 -27.16
N TRP A 170 6.88 -23.25 -26.48
CA TRP A 170 5.99 -24.28 -27.02
C TRP A 170 4.61 -23.71 -27.35
N LEU A 171 4.00 -22.98 -26.41
CA LEU A 171 2.68 -22.40 -26.61
C LEU A 171 2.66 -21.33 -27.71
N GLN A 172 3.73 -20.54 -27.84
CA GLN A 172 3.92 -19.58 -28.92
C GLN A 172 4.05 -20.28 -30.27
N GLN A 173 4.83 -21.37 -30.35
CA GLN A 173 4.98 -22.15 -31.57
C GLN A 173 3.64 -22.75 -32.02
N GLN A 174 2.88 -23.33 -31.08
CA GLN A 174 1.53 -23.84 -31.38
C GLN A 174 0.59 -22.69 -31.76
N TRP A 175 0.68 -21.54 -31.09
CA TRP A 175 -0.15 -20.38 -31.42
C TRP A 175 0.14 -19.83 -32.81
N GLN A 176 1.38 -19.89 -33.28
CA GLN A 176 1.74 -19.48 -34.64
C GLN A 176 1.12 -20.38 -35.73
N THR A 177 0.90 -21.67 -35.45
CA THR A 177 0.27 -22.59 -36.41
C THR A 177 -1.25 -22.42 -36.44
N GLN A 178 -1.89 -22.21 -35.28
CA GLN A 178 -3.34 -22.12 -35.16
C GLN A 178 -3.78 -21.00 -34.19
N PRO A 179 -3.57 -19.72 -34.55
CA PRO A 179 -3.75 -18.60 -33.62
C PRO A 179 -5.21 -18.46 -33.15
N MET A 180 -6.17 -18.65 -34.05
CA MET A 180 -7.58 -18.48 -33.73
C MET A 180 -8.09 -19.57 -32.77
N VAL A 181 -7.78 -20.84 -33.05
CA VAL A 181 -8.24 -21.98 -32.23
C VAL A 181 -7.63 -21.92 -30.84
N LEU A 182 -6.32 -21.67 -30.74
CA LEU A 182 -5.65 -21.58 -29.44
C LEU A 182 -6.08 -20.34 -28.65
N THR A 183 -6.28 -19.18 -29.30
CA THR A 183 -6.83 -18.01 -28.62
C THR A 183 -8.22 -18.30 -28.05
N LEU A 184 -9.13 -18.88 -28.83
CA LEU A 184 -10.47 -19.23 -28.35
C LEU A 184 -10.44 -20.26 -27.22
N GLY A 185 -9.61 -21.30 -27.34
CA GLY A 185 -9.43 -22.32 -26.30
C GLY A 185 -8.88 -21.75 -24.99
N LEU A 186 -7.85 -20.89 -25.07
CA LEU A 186 -7.27 -20.22 -23.90
C LEU A 186 -8.26 -19.24 -23.25
N LEU A 187 -9.00 -18.47 -24.04
CA LEU A 187 -10.03 -17.57 -23.51
C LEU A 187 -11.18 -18.35 -22.86
N ALA A 188 -11.59 -19.49 -23.42
CA ALA A 188 -12.59 -20.36 -22.81
C ALA A 188 -12.10 -20.93 -21.47
N LEU A 189 -10.84 -21.37 -21.39
CA LEU A 189 -10.23 -21.84 -20.14
C LEU A 189 -10.17 -20.73 -19.09
N GLN A 190 -9.77 -19.51 -19.50
CA GLN A 190 -9.73 -18.34 -18.62
C GLN A 190 -11.13 -17.96 -18.13
N ALA A 191 -12.14 -18.00 -19.00
CA ALA A 191 -13.55 -17.79 -18.65
C ALA A 191 -14.04 -18.79 -17.59
N LEU A 192 -13.74 -20.07 -17.75
CA LEU A 192 -14.06 -21.11 -16.76
C LEU A 192 -13.35 -20.84 -15.42
N CYS A 193 -12.09 -20.41 -15.47
CA CYS A 193 -11.34 -20.02 -14.28
C CYS A 193 -12.03 -18.87 -13.53
N ILE A 194 -12.39 -17.78 -14.22
CA ILE A 194 -13.11 -16.63 -13.64
C ILE A 194 -14.43 -17.08 -12.97
N GLN A 195 -15.21 -17.94 -13.62
CA GLN A 195 -16.47 -18.44 -13.06
C GLN A 195 -16.25 -19.27 -11.78
N SER A 196 -15.15 -20.03 -11.72
CA SER A 196 -14.81 -20.88 -10.57
C SER A 196 -14.43 -20.09 -9.30
N LEU A 197 -14.11 -18.78 -9.43
CA LEU A 197 -13.72 -17.95 -8.28
C LEU A 197 -14.89 -17.66 -7.32
N PHE A 198 -16.13 -17.78 -7.81
CA PHE A 198 -17.35 -17.47 -7.08
C PHE A 198 -17.95 -18.72 -6.40
N GLY A 199 -18.30 -18.58 -5.13
CA GLY A 199 -18.78 -19.69 -4.32
C GLY A 199 -20.20 -20.15 -4.68
N GLN A 200 -20.60 -21.32 -4.17
CA GLN A 200 -21.95 -21.85 -4.32
C GLN A 200 -22.82 -21.67 -3.06
N GLY A 201 -22.24 -21.18 -1.97
CA GLY A 201 -22.90 -21.02 -0.67
C GLY A 201 -22.50 -22.07 0.36
N ASP A 202 -21.79 -23.11 -0.05
CA ASP A 202 -21.30 -24.19 0.81
C ASP A 202 -20.40 -23.73 1.98
N SER A 203 -20.06 -24.67 2.87
CA SER A 203 -19.20 -24.43 4.03
C SER A 203 -17.77 -24.00 3.65
N ARG A 204 -17.32 -24.35 2.44
CA ARG A 204 -16.06 -23.84 1.89
C ARG A 204 -16.20 -22.36 1.52
N HIS A 205 -17.27 -21.99 0.82
CA HIS A 205 -17.56 -20.59 0.49
C HIS A 205 -17.64 -19.73 1.76
N SER A 206 -18.34 -20.16 2.80
CA SER A 206 -18.46 -19.39 4.05
C SER A 206 -17.10 -19.15 4.73
N ARG A 207 -16.23 -20.15 4.78
CA ARG A 207 -14.86 -20.02 5.32
C ARG A 207 -14.00 -19.05 4.53
N VAL A 208 -14.01 -19.16 3.20
CA VAL A 208 -13.24 -18.26 2.31
C VAL A 208 -13.77 -16.83 2.41
N TYR A 209 -15.10 -16.66 2.46
CA TYR A 209 -15.73 -15.37 2.66
C TYR A 209 -15.33 -14.73 4.00
N ALA A 210 -15.40 -15.49 5.10
CA ALA A 210 -15.04 -15.00 6.44
C ALA A 210 -13.56 -14.60 6.54
N ALA A 211 -12.66 -15.38 5.94
CA ALA A 211 -11.24 -15.04 5.90
C ALA A 211 -10.98 -13.73 5.14
N ARG A 212 -11.64 -13.54 3.99
CA ARG A 212 -11.52 -12.30 3.21
C ARG A 212 -12.16 -11.11 3.91
N GLU A 213 -13.31 -11.30 4.54
CA GLU A 213 -14.01 -10.27 5.29
C GLU A 213 -13.16 -9.78 6.48
N ARG A 214 -12.46 -10.70 7.16
CA ARG A 214 -11.49 -10.35 8.19
C ARG A 214 -10.37 -9.47 7.64
N PHE A 215 -9.75 -9.86 6.53
CA PHE A 215 -8.70 -9.06 5.89
C PHE A 215 -9.22 -7.68 5.46
N ARG A 216 -10.43 -7.62 4.87
CA ARG A 216 -11.07 -6.36 4.50
C ARG A 216 -11.26 -5.43 5.69
N ARG A 217 -11.74 -5.96 6.83
CA ARG A 217 -11.89 -5.18 8.07
C ARG A 217 -10.54 -4.68 8.58
N ILE A 218 -9.50 -5.49 8.49
CA ILE A 218 -8.13 -5.08 8.84
C ILE A 218 -7.65 -3.92 7.95
N THR A 219 -7.82 -4.03 6.63
CA THR A 219 -7.45 -2.96 5.70
C THR A 219 -8.27 -1.69 5.92
N ALA A 220 -9.58 -1.82 6.15
CA ALA A 220 -10.46 -0.68 6.42
C ALA A 220 -10.11 0.02 7.75
N ALA A 221 -9.85 -0.77 8.80
CA ALA A 221 -9.33 -0.29 10.08
C ALA A 221 -8.01 0.46 9.88
N SER A 222 -7.07 -0.13 9.11
CA SER A 222 -5.77 0.47 8.78
C SER A 222 -5.91 1.79 8.02
N ALA A 223 -6.84 1.88 7.07
CA ALA A 223 -7.16 3.08 6.34
C ALA A 223 -7.82 4.16 7.22
N ALA A 224 -8.57 3.75 8.24
CA ALA A 224 -9.12 4.61 9.29
C ALA A 224 -8.10 4.94 10.40
N GLY A 225 -6.83 4.55 10.24
CA GLY A 225 -5.76 4.80 11.21
C GLY A 225 -5.73 3.85 12.41
N GLU A 226 -6.63 2.87 12.48
CA GLU A 226 -6.53 1.75 13.43
C GLU A 226 -5.42 0.83 12.96
N ARG A 227 -4.44 0.50 13.80
CA ARG A 227 -3.50 -0.58 13.48
C ARG A 227 -3.94 -1.84 14.20
N PRO A 228 -4.78 -2.70 13.59
CA PRO A 228 -5.09 -3.99 14.21
C PRO A 228 -3.78 -4.74 14.44
N GLY A 229 -3.64 -5.31 15.63
CA GLY A 229 -2.47 -6.10 15.98
C GLY A 229 -2.34 -7.34 15.09
N LEU A 230 -1.17 -7.98 15.10
CA LEU A 230 -0.91 -9.18 14.30
C LEU A 230 -1.91 -10.32 14.58
N LEU A 231 -2.49 -10.38 15.79
CA LEU A 231 -3.57 -11.29 16.16
C LEU A 231 -4.78 -11.25 15.20
N ALA A 232 -5.06 -10.09 14.60
CA ALA A 232 -6.17 -9.96 13.66
C ALA A 232 -5.96 -10.82 12.39
N TYR A 233 -4.73 -11.17 12.05
CA TYR A 233 -4.39 -12.02 10.90
C TYR A 233 -4.55 -13.53 11.17
N GLY A 234 -5.08 -13.90 12.34
CA GLY A 234 -5.29 -15.30 12.74
C GLY A 234 -4.06 -15.94 13.38
N ARG A 235 -4.01 -17.27 13.39
CA ARG A 235 -3.00 -18.05 14.16
C ARG A 235 -1.55 -17.70 13.80
N TRP A 236 -1.26 -17.47 12.51
CA TRP A 236 0.08 -17.08 12.07
C TRP A 236 0.50 -15.72 12.62
N GLY A 237 -0.42 -14.76 12.60
CA GLY A 237 -0.16 -13.44 13.16
C GLY A 237 -0.04 -13.45 14.69
N GLU A 238 -0.78 -14.33 15.37
CA GLU A 238 -0.59 -14.59 16.79
C GLU A 238 0.80 -15.14 17.09
N TRP A 239 1.22 -16.18 16.40
CA TRP A 239 2.53 -16.80 16.59
C TRP A 239 3.67 -15.81 16.29
N LEU A 240 3.60 -15.09 15.17
CA LEU A 240 4.59 -14.06 14.82
C LEU A 240 4.57 -12.85 15.77
N GLY A 241 3.40 -12.51 16.31
CA GLY A 241 3.21 -11.34 17.18
C GLY A 241 3.51 -11.59 18.64
N TRP A 242 3.47 -12.85 19.09
CA TRP A 242 3.65 -13.24 20.48
C TRP A 242 4.95 -12.75 21.15
N PRO A 243 6.15 -12.90 20.55
CA PRO A 243 7.38 -12.44 21.22
C PRO A 243 7.36 -10.92 21.43
N TRP A 244 6.76 -10.20 20.49
CA TRP A 244 6.63 -8.75 20.53
C TRP A 244 5.58 -8.27 21.51
N GLN A 245 4.47 -9.01 21.61
CA GLN A 245 3.44 -8.76 22.61
C GLN A 245 4.01 -8.95 24.02
N ARG A 246 4.86 -9.97 24.25
CA ARG A 246 5.58 -10.13 25.53
C ARG A 246 6.47 -8.94 25.86
N LEU A 247 7.21 -8.37 24.90
CA LEU A 247 8.01 -7.17 25.16
C LEU A 247 7.13 -5.97 25.55
N ALA A 248 5.99 -5.80 24.88
CA ALA A 248 5.02 -4.76 25.23
C ALA A 248 4.43 -4.99 26.63
N ASP A 249 4.13 -6.23 26.99
CA ASP A 249 3.58 -6.61 28.29
C ASP A 249 4.60 -6.43 29.42
N VAL A 250 5.88 -6.76 29.19
CA VAL A 250 6.97 -6.50 30.14
C VAL A 250 7.15 -5.00 30.38
N TRP A 251 7.12 -4.21 29.30
CA TRP A 251 7.18 -2.76 29.40
C TRP A 251 5.99 -2.19 30.17
N LEU A 252 4.77 -2.65 29.87
CA LEU A 252 3.55 -2.27 30.58
C LEU A 252 3.66 -2.61 32.08
N ALA A 253 4.06 -3.83 32.40
CA ALA A 253 4.26 -4.27 33.78
C ALA A 253 5.33 -3.45 34.50
N HIS A 254 6.39 -3.03 33.80
CA HIS A 254 7.41 -2.15 34.37
C HIS A 254 6.84 -0.76 34.69
N VAL A 255 6.11 -0.14 33.77
CA VAL A 255 5.50 1.19 33.95
C VAL A 255 4.43 1.18 35.05
N CYS A 256 3.64 0.12 35.15
CA CYS A 256 2.65 -0.04 36.22
C CYS A 256 3.31 -0.25 37.59
N ARG A 257 4.38 -1.05 37.68
CA ARG A 257 5.11 -1.29 38.94
C ARG A 257 5.80 -0.04 39.48
N HIS A 258 6.29 0.83 38.60
CA HIS A 258 7.00 2.06 38.97
C HIS A 258 6.10 3.30 38.81
N ALA A 259 4.79 3.14 39.04
CA ALA A 259 3.83 4.23 38.95
C ALA A 259 4.01 5.21 40.11
N THR A 260 4.35 6.46 39.81
CA THR A 260 4.47 7.54 40.78
C THR A 260 3.57 8.72 40.37
N ARG A 261 3.33 9.66 41.30
CA ARG A 261 2.56 10.89 41.03
C ARG A 261 3.34 11.90 40.17
N ALA A 262 4.63 11.66 39.90
CA ALA A 262 5.43 12.54 39.07
C ALA A 262 4.89 12.61 37.64
N GLN A 263 4.90 13.81 37.04
CA GLN A 263 4.40 14.06 35.69
C GLN A 263 5.00 13.10 34.65
N ARG A 264 6.29 12.75 34.79
CA ARG A 264 6.97 11.78 33.90
C ARG A 264 6.31 10.40 33.94
N SER A 265 5.93 9.92 35.12
CA SER A 265 5.28 8.62 35.33
C SER A 265 3.81 8.65 34.87
N VAL A 266 3.07 9.73 35.18
CA VAL A 266 1.70 9.93 34.67
C VAL A 266 1.68 9.93 33.15
N MET A 267 2.57 10.70 32.52
CA MET A 267 2.64 10.76 31.06
C MET A 267 3.15 9.45 30.44
N ALA A 268 3.99 8.66 31.11
CA ALA A 268 4.40 7.34 30.63
C ALA A 268 3.22 6.36 30.60
N ARG A 269 2.33 6.41 31.60
CA ARG A 269 1.07 5.65 31.61
C ARG A 269 0.08 6.17 30.57
N ALA A 270 0.01 7.48 30.40
CA ALA A 270 -0.83 8.09 29.36
C ALA A 270 -0.46 7.61 27.96
N GLU A 271 0.80 7.25 27.70
CA GLU A 271 1.22 6.72 26.39
C GLU A 271 0.43 5.50 25.93
N LEU A 272 -0.03 4.67 26.86
CA LEU A 272 -0.83 3.49 26.58
C LEU A 272 -2.10 3.85 25.82
N VAL A 273 -2.81 4.87 26.30
CA VAL A 273 -4.07 5.34 25.71
C VAL A 273 -3.80 6.21 24.48
N LEU A 274 -2.73 7.02 24.51
CA LEU A 274 -2.43 7.95 23.41
C LEU A 274 -2.04 7.26 22.12
N HIS A 275 -1.29 6.16 22.22
CA HIS A 275 -0.75 5.49 21.05
C HIS A 275 -1.43 4.14 20.81
N GLY A 276 -2.03 3.53 21.85
CA GLY A 276 -2.73 2.25 21.76
C GLY A 276 -1.90 1.20 21.01
N PRO A 277 -2.41 0.64 19.90
CA PRO A 277 -1.65 -0.34 19.12
C PRO A 277 -0.42 0.22 18.40
N GLN A 278 -0.32 1.54 18.27
CA GLN A 278 0.81 2.21 17.65
C GLN A 278 1.93 2.54 18.64
N HIS A 279 1.92 2.02 19.86
CA HIS A 279 3.02 2.25 20.80
C HIS A 279 4.40 1.95 20.18
N TRP A 280 5.42 2.74 20.51
CA TRP A 280 6.75 2.64 19.88
C TRP A 280 7.36 1.23 19.99
N VAL A 281 7.12 0.48 21.06
CA VAL A 281 7.56 -0.92 21.21
C VAL A 281 6.99 -1.79 20.09
N ARG A 282 5.70 -1.63 19.78
CA ARG A 282 5.01 -2.38 18.72
C ARG A 282 5.45 -1.94 17.33
N GLN A 283 5.77 -0.66 17.16
CA GLN A 283 6.34 -0.17 15.90
C GLN A 283 7.76 -0.67 15.68
N LEU A 284 8.59 -0.66 16.72
CA LEU A 284 9.94 -1.22 16.71
C LEU A 284 9.90 -2.70 16.35
N SER A 285 9.04 -3.47 17.02
CA SER A 285 8.90 -4.89 16.75
C SER A 285 8.43 -5.18 15.32
N THR A 286 7.41 -4.45 14.84
CA THR A 286 6.89 -4.64 13.48
C THR A 286 7.93 -4.22 12.45
N GLY A 287 8.64 -3.11 12.68
CA GLY A 287 9.72 -2.65 11.81
C GLY A 287 10.87 -3.65 11.75
N LEU A 288 11.34 -4.15 12.90
CA LEU A 288 12.37 -5.19 12.95
C LEU A 288 11.94 -6.46 12.24
N LEU A 289 10.70 -6.92 12.46
CA LEU A 289 10.15 -8.09 11.76
C LEU A 289 10.17 -7.88 10.25
N VAL A 290 9.73 -6.71 9.77
CA VAL A 290 9.77 -6.37 8.34
C VAL A 290 11.20 -6.37 7.82
N GLN A 291 12.17 -5.77 8.53
CA GLN A 291 13.58 -5.78 8.13
C GLN A 291 14.15 -7.20 8.06
N VAL A 292 13.84 -8.07 9.03
CA VAL A 292 14.27 -9.48 9.03
C VAL A 292 13.68 -10.24 7.85
N VAL A 293 12.38 -10.06 7.57
CA VAL A 293 11.73 -10.69 6.43
C VAL A 293 12.34 -10.20 5.11
N VAL A 294 12.56 -8.89 4.95
CA VAL A 294 13.19 -8.33 3.76
C VAL A 294 14.62 -8.86 3.60
N ALA A 295 15.42 -8.90 4.66
CA ALA A 295 16.76 -9.46 4.64
C ALA A 295 16.77 -10.95 4.26
N LEU A 296 15.83 -11.73 4.80
CA LEU A 296 15.67 -13.14 4.45
C LEU A 296 15.25 -13.33 2.99
N CYS A 297 14.32 -12.50 2.49
CA CYS A 297 13.91 -12.53 1.09
C CYS A 297 15.06 -12.16 0.15
N LEU A 298 15.86 -11.14 0.49
CA LEU A 298 17.05 -10.76 -0.28
C LEU A 298 18.09 -11.89 -0.26
N TRP A 299 18.42 -12.43 0.91
CA TRP A 299 19.35 -13.54 1.06
C TRP A 299 18.90 -14.79 0.28
N LEU A 300 17.62 -15.13 0.34
CA LEU A 300 17.09 -16.27 -0.39
C LEU A 300 17.13 -16.03 -1.90
N THR A 301 16.77 -14.82 -2.34
CA THR A 301 16.80 -14.45 -3.76
C THR A 301 18.22 -14.49 -4.30
N THR A 302 19.23 -14.00 -3.58
CA THR A 302 20.63 -14.08 -4.02
C THR A 302 21.12 -15.52 -4.10
N ARG A 303 20.77 -16.35 -3.11
CA ARG A 303 21.11 -17.78 -3.11
C ARG A 303 20.49 -18.55 -4.26
N LEU A 304 19.23 -18.26 -4.60
CA LEU A 304 18.49 -19.00 -5.63
C LEU A 304 18.69 -18.46 -7.06
N SER A 305 18.97 -17.17 -7.21
CA SER A 305 19.18 -16.54 -8.53
C SER A 305 20.65 -16.50 -8.97
N GLY A 306 21.59 -16.58 -8.02
CA GLY A 306 23.01 -16.32 -8.28
C GLY A 306 23.32 -14.83 -8.56
N LEU A 307 22.33 -13.94 -8.48
CA LEU A 307 22.54 -12.50 -8.63
C LEU A 307 23.14 -11.91 -7.35
N GLY A 308 24.14 -11.04 -7.52
CA GLY A 308 24.68 -10.23 -6.42
C GLY A 308 23.62 -9.32 -5.80
N VAL A 309 23.79 -9.00 -4.52
CA VAL A 309 22.87 -8.12 -3.76
C VAL A 309 22.78 -6.75 -4.42
N GLU A 310 23.88 -6.24 -4.99
CA GLU A 310 23.94 -4.92 -5.60
C GLU A 310 22.97 -4.80 -6.78
N LYS A 311 22.94 -5.80 -7.67
CA LYS A 311 22.04 -5.81 -8.84
C LYS A 311 20.56 -5.88 -8.44
N LEU A 312 20.25 -6.63 -7.37
CA LEU A 312 18.89 -6.70 -6.84
C LEU A 312 18.47 -5.36 -6.22
N LEU A 313 19.36 -4.70 -5.48
CA LEU A 313 19.10 -3.37 -4.92
C LEU A 313 18.98 -2.29 -6.00
N GLU A 314 19.76 -2.39 -7.07
CA GLU A 314 19.69 -1.50 -8.23
C GLU A 314 18.35 -1.61 -8.95
N GLY A 315 17.95 -2.83 -9.32
CA GLY A 315 16.66 -3.08 -9.97
C GLY A 315 15.45 -2.80 -9.06
N GLY A 316 15.61 -3.01 -7.75
CA GLY A 316 14.57 -2.79 -6.74
C GLY A 316 14.52 -1.37 -6.16
N ARG A 317 15.45 -0.49 -6.51
CA ARG A 317 15.70 0.79 -5.83
C ARG A 317 14.44 1.61 -5.59
N VAL A 318 13.64 1.82 -6.62
CA VAL A 318 12.42 2.65 -6.53
C VAL A 318 11.40 2.04 -5.57
N GLY A 319 11.17 0.72 -5.67
CA GLY A 319 10.25 0.00 -4.77
C GLY A 319 10.72 0.03 -3.32
N ILE A 320 12.03 -0.14 -3.09
CA ILE A 320 12.66 -0.04 -1.77
C ILE A 320 12.48 1.38 -1.21
N CYS A 321 12.77 2.43 -1.99
CA CYS A 321 12.56 3.82 -1.59
C CYS A 321 11.10 4.11 -1.21
N ILE A 322 10.13 3.62 -1.99
CA ILE A 322 8.70 3.77 -1.68
C ILE A 322 8.34 3.05 -0.38
N GLY A 323 8.81 1.82 -0.19
CA GLY A 323 8.59 1.04 1.03
C GLY A 323 9.16 1.73 2.26
N LEU A 324 10.41 2.18 2.17
CA LEU A 324 11.10 2.95 3.21
C LEU A 324 10.34 4.23 3.53
N ALA A 325 10.06 5.07 2.53
CA ALA A 325 9.28 6.29 2.72
C ALA A 325 7.94 6.00 3.42
N THR A 326 7.20 5.00 2.95
CA THR A 326 5.92 4.59 3.56
C THR A 326 6.07 4.21 5.04
N MET A 327 7.16 3.52 5.40
CA MET A 327 7.48 3.24 6.81
C MET A 327 7.76 4.52 7.60
N ALA A 328 8.57 5.45 7.06
CA ALA A 328 8.91 6.74 7.69
C ALA A 328 7.66 7.56 8.02
N PHE A 329 6.74 7.63 7.05
CA PHE A 329 5.52 8.41 7.14
C PHE A 329 4.41 7.76 7.95
N SER A 330 4.54 6.47 8.24
CA SER A 330 3.47 5.69 8.84
C SER A 330 3.01 6.29 10.18
N ALA A 331 3.92 6.87 10.97
CA ALA A 331 3.59 7.60 12.18
C ALA A 331 2.70 8.82 11.89
N VAL A 332 3.05 9.62 10.88
CA VAL A 332 2.33 10.85 10.50
C VAL A 332 0.89 10.57 10.04
N THR A 333 0.70 9.49 9.30
CA THR A 333 -0.62 9.14 8.74
C THR A 333 -1.51 8.41 9.74
N SER A 334 -0.93 7.58 10.61
CA SER A 334 -1.73 6.68 11.46
C SER A 334 -1.92 7.17 12.89
N LEU A 335 -1.00 7.92 13.49
CA LEU A 335 -1.14 8.43 14.87
C LEU A 335 -2.37 9.31 15.09
N PRO A 336 -2.76 10.20 14.15
CA PRO A 336 -3.96 11.00 14.32
C PRO A 336 -5.23 10.14 14.39
N GLY A 337 -5.32 9.06 13.61
CA GLY A 337 -6.45 8.13 13.68
C GLY A 337 -6.56 7.47 15.06
N ALA A 338 -5.42 6.97 15.58
CA ALA A 338 -5.34 6.38 16.91
C ALA A 338 -5.75 7.36 18.02
N LEU A 339 -5.26 8.60 17.98
CA LEU A 339 -5.63 9.65 18.93
C LEU A 339 -7.12 10.00 18.86
N TRP A 340 -7.70 10.04 17.66
CA TRP A 340 -9.13 10.31 17.53
C TRP A 340 -9.99 9.17 18.09
N GLN A 341 -9.59 7.91 17.92
CA GLN A 341 -10.31 6.75 18.44
C GLN A 341 -10.24 6.65 19.95
N SER A 342 -9.08 6.91 20.56
CA SER A 342 -8.94 6.87 22.02
C SER A 342 -9.43 8.14 22.73
N ARG A 343 -10.13 9.06 22.04
CA ARG A 343 -10.59 10.33 22.65
C ARG A 343 -11.46 10.17 23.91
N ARG A 344 -12.25 9.10 23.98
CA ARG A 344 -13.07 8.80 25.17
C ARG A 344 -12.20 8.38 26.36
N GLU A 345 -11.21 7.53 26.11
CA GLU A 345 -10.24 7.09 27.12
C GLU A 345 -9.33 8.26 27.54
N GLN A 346 -8.95 9.13 26.61
CA GLN A 346 -8.22 10.37 26.90
C GLN A 346 -9.00 11.29 27.84
N ALA A 347 -10.33 11.39 27.69
CA ALA A 347 -11.15 12.18 28.60
C ALA A 347 -11.10 11.64 30.04
N LEU A 348 -11.07 10.31 30.21
CA LEU A 348 -10.88 9.67 31.51
C LEU A 348 -9.47 9.91 32.06
N LEU A 349 -8.44 9.87 31.20
CA LEU A 349 -7.07 10.19 31.62
C LEU A 349 -6.92 11.63 32.13
N MET A 350 -7.70 12.57 31.61
CA MET A 350 -7.66 13.96 32.07
C MET A 350 -8.15 14.13 33.52
N LEU A 351 -8.84 13.11 34.08
CA LEU A 351 -9.26 13.09 35.49
C LEU A 351 -8.15 12.58 36.43
N LEU A 352 -7.03 12.07 35.89
CA LEU A 352 -5.95 11.53 36.71
C LEU A 352 -5.17 12.64 37.44
N PRO A 353 -4.85 12.44 38.73
CA PRO A 353 -4.03 13.40 39.47
C PRO A 353 -2.62 13.49 38.87
N GLY A 354 -2.15 14.71 38.63
CA GLY A 354 -0.83 14.99 38.05
C GLY A 354 -0.77 14.95 36.52
N MET A 355 -1.90 14.80 35.83
CA MET A 355 -1.97 14.96 34.39
C MET A 355 -1.71 16.43 34.01
N PRO A 356 -0.71 16.74 33.16
CA PRO A 356 -0.46 18.12 32.77
C PRO A 356 -1.64 18.68 31.96
N GLN A 357 -1.82 20.00 32.01
CA GLN A 357 -2.91 20.70 31.33
C GLN A 357 -2.37 21.79 30.38
N GLY A 358 -3.24 22.28 29.49
CA GLY A 358 -2.92 23.38 28.58
C GLY A 358 -1.67 23.16 27.71
N ALA A 359 -0.85 24.20 27.59
CA ALA A 359 0.35 24.20 26.76
C ALA A 359 1.41 23.16 27.19
N VAL A 360 1.49 22.84 28.49
CA VAL A 360 2.43 21.84 29.00
C VAL A 360 2.04 20.45 28.48
N LEU A 361 0.74 20.13 28.48
CA LEU A 361 0.25 18.89 27.89
C LEU A 361 0.55 18.85 26.38
N ASN A 362 0.27 19.94 25.66
CA ASN A 362 0.50 20.02 24.21
C ASN A 362 1.96 19.71 23.85
N ARG A 363 2.91 20.33 24.56
CA ARG A 363 4.35 20.08 24.37
C ARG A 363 4.74 18.65 24.72
N ALA A 364 4.22 18.11 25.83
CA ALA A 364 4.52 16.75 26.25
C ALA A 364 4.03 15.71 25.22
N VAL A 365 2.83 15.91 24.66
CA VAL A 365 2.28 15.05 23.58
C VAL A 365 3.11 15.21 22.31
N ALA A 366 3.38 16.45 21.88
CA ALA A 366 4.16 16.72 20.68
C ALA A 366 5.55 16.06 20.72
N TRP A 367 6.22 16.10 21.88
CA TRP A 367 7.51 15.44 22.07
C TRP A 367 7.40 13.91 21.97
N ARG A 368 6.35 13.30 22.53
CA ARG A 368 6.14 11.85 22.46
C ARG A 368 5.84 11.38 21.04
N LEU A 369 5.00 12.12 20.30
CA LEU A 369 4.75 11.87 18.88
C LEU A 369 6.04 12.00 18.04
N MET A 370 6.86 13.02 18.32
CA MET A 370 8.15 13.21 17.65
C MET A 370 9.11 12.06 17.96
N ARG A 371 9.24 11.66 19.23
CA ARG A 371 10.07 10.52 19.63
C ARG A 371 9.67 9.25 18.89
N GLN A 372 8.37 9.02 18.72
CA GLN A 372 7.89 7.88 17.97
C GLN A 372 8.23 7.97 16.47
N CYS A 373 8.11 9.17 15.88
CA CYS A 373 8.59 9.41 14.53
C CYS A 373 10.09 9.09 14.40
N LEU A 374 10.92 9.55 15.36
CA LEU A 374 12.36 9.29 15.38
C LEU A 374 12.70 7.80 15.50
N TRP A 375 11.92 7.02 16.27
CA TRP A 375 12.08 5.57 16.29
C TRP A 375 11.76 4.93 14.94
N GLY A 376 10.72 5.41 14.26
CA GLY A 376 10.40 5.01 12.89
C GLY A 376 11.58 5.26 11.93
N TRP A 377 12.22 6.43 12.04
CA TRP A 377 13.43 6.76 11.28
C TRP A 377 14.62 5.88 11.62
N ALA A 378 14.88 5.64 12.91
CA ALA A 378 15.98 4.80 13.37
C ALA A 378 15.90 3.37 12.80
N LEU A 379 14.69 2.81 12.71
CA LEU A 379 14.43 1.49 12.12
C LEU A 379 14.75 1.38 10.63
N MET A 380 14.88 2.51 9.95
CA MET A 380 15.18 2.55 8.52
C MET A 380 16.67 2.67 8.23
N LEU A 381 17.48 3.06 9.22
CA LEU A 381 18.92 3.23 9.08
C LEU A 381 19.63 1.98 8.51
N PRO A 382 19.30 0.74 8.89
CA PRO A 382 19.95 -0.44 8.31
C PRO A 382 19.69 -0.58 6.80
N ALA A 383 18.46 -0.35 6.35
CA ALA A 383 18.11 -0.42 4.94
C ALA A 383 18.72 0.73 4.14
N LEU A 384 18.75 1.95 4.71
CA LEU A 384 19.45 3.08 4.10
C LEU A 384 20.96 2.82 3.99
N ALA A 385 21.57 2.25 5.03
CA ALA A 385 22.99 1.87 5.01
C ALA A 385 23.28 0.83 3.93
N ALA A 386 22.40 -0.17 3.76
CA ALA A 386 22.51 -1.15 2.67
C ALA A 386 22.43 -0.49 1.28
N MET A 387 21.53 0.48 1.10
CA MET A 387 21.42 1.24 -0.16
C MET A 387 22.61 2.15 -0.41
N VAL A 388 23.20 2.74 0.64
CA VAL A 388 24.46 3.52 0.55
C VAL A 388 25.61 2.61 0.14
N TRP A 389 25.74 1.45 0.79
CA TRP A 389 26.75 0.44 0.46
C TRP A 389 26.64 -0.03 -0.99
N ALA A 390 25.43 -0.17 -1.52
CA ALA A 390 25.17 -0.52 -2.92
C ALA A 390 25.36 0.65 -3.93
N GLY A 391 25.89 1.80 -3.52
CA GLY A 391 26.14 2.94 -4.40
C GLY A 391 24.89 3.77 -4.75
N HIS A 392 23.80 3.60 -4.02
CA HIS A 392 22.52 4.31 -4.23
C HIS A 392 22.15 5.23 -3.06
N GLY A 393 23.13 5.60 -2.25
CA GLY A 393 22.93 6.35 -1.00
C GLY A 393 22.21 7.68 -1.20
N VAL A 394 22.75 8.57 -2.04
CA VAL A 394 22.25 9.94 -2.21
C VAL A 394 20.80 9.96 -2.70
N THR A 395 20.48 9.19 -3.73
CA THR A 395 19.13 9.15 -4.32
C THR A 395 18.11 8.52 -3.37
N THR A 396 18.49 7.45 -2.65
CA THR A 396 17.62 6.80 -1.67
C THR A 396 17.36 7.71 -0.46
N VAL A 397 18.42 8.29 0.09
CA VAL A 397 18.31 9.24 1.21
C VAL A 397 17.47 10.43 0.80
N ALA A 398 17.64 10.96 -0.42
CA ALA A 398 16.85 12.10 -0.87
C ALA A 398 15.35 11.78 -1.01
N PHE A 399 15.03 10.62 -1.56
CA PHE A 399 13.64 10.16 -1.64
C PHE A 399 13.01 10.06 -0.25
N VAL A 400 13.71 9.41 0.69
CA VAL A 400 13.20 9.18 2.04
C VAL A 400 13.18 10.47 2.87
N ALA A 401 14.17 11.35 2.73
CA ALA A 401 14.28 12.61 3.47
C ALA A 401 13.18 13.62 3.14
N MET A 402 12.44 13.46 2.03
CA MET A 402 11.16 14.15 1.82
C MET A 402 10.13 13.87 2.92
N ALA A 403 10.39 12.86 3.77
CA ALA A 403 9.59 12.59 4.94
C ALA A 403 9.83 13.48 6.15
N LEU A 404 10.99 14.13 6.22
CA LEU A 404 11.36 14.95 7.35
C LEU A 404 10.44 16.17 7.51
N PRO A 405 10.17 16.99 6.48
CA PRO A 405 9.28 18.16 6.64
C PRO A 405 7.88 17.77 7.10
N ALA A 406 7.45 16.58 6.72
CA ALA A 406 6.12 16.08 7.03
C ALA A 406 5.95 15.65 8.48
N SER A 407 7.05 15.39 9.21
CA SER A 407 7.02 15.18 10.66
C SER A 407 6.42 16.38 11.41
N ALA A 408 6.50 17.60 10.84
CA ALA A 408 5.89 18.79 11.41
C ALA A 408 4.35 18.71 11.46
N LEU A 409 3.71 17.86 10.63
CA LEU A 409 2.26 17.61 10.68
C LEU A 409 1.83 16.80 11.91
N LEU A 410 2.76 16.18 12.63
CA LEU A 410 2.48 15.58 13.94
C LEU A 410 2.14 16.65 14.98
N TRP A 411 2.68 17.85 14.83
CA TRP A 411 2.43 19.00 15.70
C TRP A 411 1.30 19.84 15.10
N ARG A 412 0.09 19.27 15.05
CA ARG A 412 -1.13 19.99 14.64
C ARG A 412 -2.02 20.25 15.84
N ASP A 413 -3.02 21.11 15.67
CA ASP A 413 -4.04 21.32 16.69
C ASP A 413 -4.89 20.04 16.87
N LEU A 414 -4.54 19.26 17.89
CA LEU A 414 -5.20 17.99 18.20
C LEU A 414 -6.62 18.20 18.74
N SER A 415 -6.95 19.39 19.24
CA SER A 415 -8.30 19.69 19.75
C SER A 415 -9.34 19.73 18.63
N ARG A 416 -8.92 20.02 17.39
CA ARG A 416 -9.75 20.05 16.18
C ARG A 416 -9.54 18.85 15.26
N LEU A 417 -8.87 17.81 15.77
CA LEU A 417 -8.62 16.60 15.00
C LEU A 417 -9.94 15.98 14.57
N ARG A 418 -10.02 15.43 13.36
CA ARG A 418 -11.21 14.72 12.85
C ARG A 418 -10.91 13.24 12.66
N ALA A 419 -11.95 12.45 12.48
CA ALA A 419 -11.82 11.06 12.08
C ALA A 419 -10.89 10.94 10.86
N ALA A 420 -9.94 10.01 10.92
CA ALA A 420 -9.01 9.78 9.82
C ALA A 420 -9.80 9.36 8.57
N GLN A 421 -9.51 10.01 7.46
CA GLN A 421 -10.08 9.67 6.15
C GLN A 421 -9.00 9.00 5.30
N PRO A 422 -9.30 7.85 4.65
CA PRO A 422 -8.37 7.17 3.76
C PRO A 422 -7.83 8.06 2.65
N SER A 423 -8.68 8.96 2.14
CA SER A 423 -8.34 9.94 1.09
C SER A 423 -7.22 10.89 1.51
N THR A 424 -7.22 11.36 2.77
CA THR A 424 -6.17 12.24 3.29
C THR A 424 -4.83 11.52 3.42
N ALA A 425 -4.85 10.28 3.92
CA ALA A 425 -3.65 9.46 4.02
C ALA A 425 -3.07 9.16 2.63
N MET A 426 -3.92 8.80 1.67
CA MET A 426 -3.52 8.54 0.29
C MET A 426 -2.97 9.78 -0.40
N LEU A 427 -3.62 10.95 -0.25
CA LEU A 427 -3.13 12.21 -0.78
C LEU A 427 -1.71 12.47 -0.30
N PHE A 428 -1.51 12.33 1.00
CA PHE A 428 -0.22 12.55 1.64
C PHE A 428 0.84 11.58 1.11
N THR A 429 0.55 10.27 1.07
CA THR A 429 1.46 9.28 0.50
C THR A 429 1.83 9.60 -0.94
N VAL A 430 0.87 9.99 -1.78
CA VAL A 430 1.17 10.34 -3.18
C VAL A 430 2.03 11.61 -3.25
N LEU A 431 1.70 12.66 -2.52
CA LEU A 431 2.53 13.88 -2.49
C LEU A 431 3.98 13.57 -2.08
N CYS A 432 4.16 12.70 -1.10
CA CYS A 432 5.48 12.27 -0.66
C CYS A 432 6.21 11.43 -1.72
N VAL A 433 5.52 10.49 -2.37
CA VAL A 433 6.11 9.70 -3.47
C VAL A 433 6.50 10.62 -4.63
N LEU A 434 5.64 11.56 -5.02
CA LEU A 434 5.93 12.52 -6.08
C LEU A 434 7.11 13.41 -5.74
N ALA A 435 7.12 14.01 -4.54
CA ALA A 435 8.23 14.84 -4.11
C ALA A 435 9.54 14.04 -3.98
N GLY A 436 9.46 12.79 -3.54
CA GLY A 436 10.59 11.87 -3.48
C GLY A 436 11.13 11.54 -4.88
N THR A 437 10.26 11.22 -5.83
CA THR A 437 10.66 10.96 -7.24
C THR A 437 11.26 12.20 -7.88
N LEU A 438 10.70 13.38 -7.63
CA LEU A 438 11.22 14.65 -8.14
C LEU A 438 12.61 14.95 -7.55
N SER A 439 12.79 14.75 -6.25
CA SER A 439 14.08 14.94 -5.57
C SER A 439 15.14 13.97 -6.11
N MET A 440 14.75 12.71 -6.31
CA MET A 440 15.62 11.71 -6.93
C MET A 440 16.02 12.10 -8.36
N ALA A 441 15.05 12.51 -9.19
CA ALA A 441 15.31 12.95 -10.56
C ALA A 441 16.22 14.19 -10.61
N MET A 442 15.96 15.16 -9.73
CA MET A 442 16.74 16.39 -9.61
C MET A 442 18.20 16.09 -9.25
N LEU A 443 18.45 15.26 -8.23
CA LEU A 443 19.81 14.92 -7.82
C LEU A 443 20.52 13.96 -8.78
N THR A 444 19.76 13.23 -9.61
CA THR A 444 20.35 12.46 -10.72
C THR A 444 20.82 13.39 -11.83
N ALA A 445 20.09 14.49 -12.10
CA ALA A 445 20.47 15.49 -13.10
C ALA A 445 21.59 16.43 -12.60
N TRP A 446 21.59 16.77 -11.31
CA TRP A 446 22.56 17.67 -10.69
C TRP A 446 23.12 17.07 -9.40
N PRO A 447 24.12 16.17 -9.48
CA PRO A 447 24.71 15.52 -8.31
C PRO A 447 25.30 16.49 -7.28
N ASP A 448 25.88 17.60 -7.75
CA ASP A 448 26.47 18.65 -6.92
C ASP A 448 25.43 19.40 -6.07
N ALA A 449 24.14 19.30 -6.45
CA ALA A 449 23.05 19.88 -5.68
C ALA A 449 22.67 19.08 -4.42
N SER A 450 23.34 17.94 -4.14
CA SER A 450 23.02 17.07 -3.00
C SER A 450 23.16 17.78 -1.64
N LEU A 451 24.26 18.51 -1.43
CA LEU A 451 24.49 19.28 -0.20
C LEU A 451 23.50 20.45 -0.03
N PRO A 452 23.30 21.36 -1.01
CA PRO A 452 22.32 22.44 -0.87
C PRO A 452 20.88 21.90 -0.74
N TRP A 453 20.55 20.78 -1.40
CA TRP A 453 19.25 20.12 -1.23
C TRP A 453 19.06 19.59 0.19
N ALA A 454 20.07 18.90 0.75
CA ALA A 454 20.01 18.39 2.11
C ALA A 454 19.89 19.51 3.15
N LEU A 455 20.67 20.58 3.00
CA LEU A 455 20.56 21.78 3.85
C LEU A 455 19.17 22.42 3.71
N GLY A 456 18.65 22.55 2.49
CA GLY A 456 17.31 23.07 2.23
C GLY A 456 16.23 22.25 2.96
N MET A 457 16.30 20.93 2.92
CA MET A 457 15.35 20.04 3.60
C MET A 457 15.46 20.14 5.13
N LEU A 458 16.68 20.24 5.67
CA LEU A 458 16.91 20.43 7.11
C LEU A 458 16.37 21.79 7.58
N LEU A 459 16.66 22.87 6.85
CA LEU A 459 16.17 24.21 7.17
C LEU A 459 14.64 24.28 7.06
N LEU A 460 14.05 23.70 6.02
CA LEU A 460 12.60 23.60 5.87
C LEU A 460 11.97 22.85 7.04
N THR A 461 12.54 21.70 7.40
CA THR A 461 12.03 20.89 8.52
C THR A 461 12.16 21.63 9.84
N ALA A 462 13.33 22.21 10.14
CA ALA A 462 13.58 22.97 11.36
C ALA A 462 12.67 24.21 11.45
N GLY A 463 12.50 24.95 10.35
CA GLY A 463 11.61 26.10 10.27
C GLY A 463 10.15 25.72 10.53
N LEU A 464 9.67 24.65 9.89
CA LEU A 464 8.32 24.13 10.11
C LEU A 464 8.11 23.65 11.55
N LEU A 465 9.06 22.91 12.11
CA LEU A 465 9.01 22.44 13.50
C LEU A 465 9.03 23.63 14.47
N LEU A 466 9.91 24.60 14.30
CA LEU A 466 9.98 25.78 15.16
C LEU A 466 8.68 26.61 15.10
N TRP A 467 8.13 26.79 13.90
CA TRP A 467 6.85 27.46 13.70
C TRP A 467 5.72 26.74 14.42
N ARG A 468 5.62 25.41 14.26
CA ARG A 468 4.61 24.58 14.93
C ARG A 468 4.81 24.53 16.44
N TRP A 469 6.06 24.50 16.92
CA TRP A 469 6.41 24.50 18.34
C TRP A 469 5.92 25.77 19.05
N ARG A 470 6.08 26.93 18.41
CA ARG A 470 5.49 28.20 18.89
C ARG A 470 3.97 28.14 18.93
N GLY A 471 3.35 27.48 17.95
CA GLY A 471 1.91 27.24 17.89
C GLY A 471 1.35 26.39 19.05
N LEU A 472 2.09 25.38 19.52
CA LEU A 472 1.66 24.48 20.61
C LEU A 472 1.30 25.22 21.90
N GLY A 473 1.92 26.38 22.15
CA GLY A 473 1.61 27.22 23.32
C GLY A 473 0.32 28.03 23.19
N ARG A 474 -0.16 28.26 21.96
CA ARG A 474 -1.37 29.05 21.66
C ARG A 474 -2.59 28.17 21.40
N TRP A 475 -2.40 26.91 21.01
CA TRP A 475 -3.51 26.03 20.71
C TRP A 475 -4.26 25.60 21.98
N PRO A 476 -5.56 25.29 21.86
CA PRO A 476 -6.30 24.67 22.95
C PRO A 476 -5.62 23.38 23.41
N GLN A 477 -5.94 22.96 24.63
CA GLN A 477 -5.43 21.70 25.17
C GLN A 477 -5.75 20.52 24.23
N ALA A 478 -4.71 19.73 23.93
CA ALA A 478 -4.72 18.68 22.92
C ALA A 478 -5.65 17.51 23.23
N MET A 479 -5.98 17.28 24.51
CA MET A 479 -6.83 16.17 24.96
C MET A 479 -8.11 16.67 25.64
N PRO A 480 -9.23 15.94 25.47
CA PRO A 480 -9.40 14.83 24.51
C PRO A 480 -9.30 15.32 23.07
N ALA A 481 -8.70 14.51 22.20
CA ALA A 481 -8.51 14.86 20.79
C ALA A 481 -9.86 15.07 20.12
N GLY A 482 -9.96 16.13 19.31
CA GLY A 482 -11.16 16.40 18.54
C GLY A 482 -12.34 17.00 19.31
N ARG A 483 -12.13 17.51 20.52
CA ARG A 483 -13.17 18.14 21.34
C ARG A 483 -13.84 19.39 20.69
N LEU A 484 -13.22 19.97 19.66
CA LEU A 484 -13.69 21.15 18.92
C LEU A 484 -13.99 20.84 17.43
N ALA A 485 -14.09 19.57 17.04
CA ALA A 485 -14.03 19.10 15.65
C ALA A 485 -15.30 19.26 14.81
#